data_AF-A0A3S9A533-F1
#
_entry.id   AF-A0A3S9A533-F1
#
_cell.length_a   1.000
_cell.length_b   1.000
_cell.length_c   1.000
_cell.angle_alpha   90.00
_cell.angle_beta   90.00
_cell.angle_gamma   90.00
#
_symmetry.space_group_name_H-M   'P 1'
#
loop_
_entity.id
_entity.type
_entity.pdbx_description
1 polymer ?
#
loop_
_entity_poly.entity_id
_entity_poly.type
_entity_poly.pdbx_seq_one_letter_code
_entity_poly.pdbx_strand_id
1 'polypeptide(L)' 'MIAVTRLNGRTLHINALLVELVEETPDTLITLTTGKKILVLEKATEVISSIQSYLRSIGVYAATLKSDQTEGTSR' A
#
# COMPACT_ATOMS: atom_id res chain seq x y z
N MET A 1 2.18 0.98 -8.80
CA MET A 1 3.29 1.78 -8.24
C MET A 1 2.69 2.92 -7.41
N ILE A 2 3.32 3.29 -6.31
CA ILE A 2 3.01 4.50 -5.52
C ILE A 2 4.23 5.41 -5.48
N ALA A 3 4.01 6.72 -5.49
CA ALA A 3 5.07 7.71 -5.34
C ALA A 3 5.34 7.97 -3.86
N VAL A 4 6.61 8.09 -3.49
CA VAL A 4 7.07 8.50 -2.15
C VAL A 4 8.28 9.41 -2.28
N THR A 5 8.54 10.21 -1.26
CA THR A 5 9.60 11.21 -1.25
C THR A 5 10.60 10.87 -0.17
N ARG A 6 11.85 10.63 -0.55
CA ARG A 6 12.92 10.40 0.44
C ARG A 6 13.17 11.65 1.26
N LEU A 7 13.82 11.47 2.41
CA LEU A 7 14.27 12.59 3.25
C LEU A 7 15.18 13.61 2.53
N ASN A 8 15.84 13.20 1.43
CA ASN A 8 16.64 14.09 0.60
C ASN A 8 15.84 14.84 -0.49
N GLY A 9 14.51 14.80 -0.44
CA GLY A 9 13.60 15.47 -1.37
C GLY A 9 13.44 14.78 -2.72
N ARG A 10 14.14 13.66 -2.99
CA ARG A 10 13.97 12.92 -4.25
C ARG A 10 12.73 12.04 -4.20
N THR A 11 11.85 12.23 -5.18
CA THR A 11 10.70 11.35 -5.42
C THR A 11 11.14 10.05 -6.08
N LEU A 12 10.55 8.94 -5.68
CA LEU A 12 10.68 7.65 -6.33
C LEU A 12 9.37 6.89 -6.31
N HIS A 13 9.24 5.93 -7.21
CA HIS A 13 8.09 5.03 -7.26
C HIS A 13 8.46 3.67 -6.71
N ILE A 14 7.66 3.14 -5.78
CA ILE A 14 7.79 1.78 -5.26
C ILE A 14 6.60 0.91 -5.64
N ASN A 15 6.83 -0.40 -5.69
CA ASN A 15 5.77 -1.37 -5.87
C ASN A 15 4.98 -1.51 -4.56
N ALA A 16 3.73 -1.04 -4.56
CA ALA A 16 2.84 -1.11 -3.40
C ALA A 16 2.55 -2.55 -2.94
N LEU A 17 2.56 -3.53 -3.86
CA LEU A 17 2.32 -4.94 -3.52
C LEU A 17 3.50 -5.60 -2.79
N LEU A 18 4.67 -4.97 -2.83
CA LEU A 18 5.88 -5.47 -2.17
C LEU A 18 6.19 -4.70 -0.89
N VAL A 19 5.33 -3.77 -0.48
CA VAL A 19 5.45 -3.13 0.83
C VAL A 19 5.02 -4.15 1.88
N GLU A 20 5.93 -4.44 2.80
CA GLU A 20 5.74 -5.40 3.89
C GLU A 20 5.31 -4.68 5.17
N LEU A 21 6.00 -3.59 5.52
CA LEU A 21 5.78 -2.83 6.75
C LEU A 21 5.91 -1.33 6.50
N VAL A 22 5.05 -0.56 7.17
CA VAL A 22 5.13 0.89 7.29
C VAL A 22 5.13 1.23 8.78
N GLU A 23 6.20 1.85 9.27
CA GLU A 23 6.39 2.25 10.68
C GLU A 23 6.73 3.74 10.74
N GLU A 24 6.31 4.48 11.77
CA GLU A 24 6.56 5.92 11.95
C GLU A 24 7.27 6.21 13.28
N THR A 25 8.56 6.59 13.23
CA THR A 25 9.43 6.85 14.41
C THR A 25 10.68 7.69 14.09
N PRO A 26 10.71 9.02 14.36
CA PRO A 26 9.62 9.98 14.13
C PRO A 26 9.27 10.15 12.64
N ASP A 27 10.16 9.69 11.76
CA ASP A 27 9.99 9.64 10.31
C ASP A 27 9.35 8.30 9.89
N THR A 28 8.79 8.25 8.68
CA THR A 28 8.18 7.02 8.17
C THR A 28 9.20 6.13 7.48
N LEU A 29 9.28 4.87 7.93
CA LEU A 29 10.08 3.80 7.35
C LEU A 29 9.18 2.82 6.58
N ILE A 30 9.46 2.66 5.30
CA ILE A 30 8.85 1.63 4.45
C ILE A 30 9.84 0.48 4.31
N THR A 31 9.44 -0.72 4.71
CA THR A 31 10.18 -1.96 4.46
C THR A 31 9.50 -2.75 3.36
N LEU A 32 10.26 -3.15 2.35
CA LEU A 32 9.79 -4.05 1.29
C LEU A 32 10.05 -5.51 1.67
N THR A 33 9.31 -6.44 1.05
CA THR A 33 9.46 -7.91 1.23
C THR A 33 10.86 -8.46 0.92
N THR A 34 11.72 -7.64 0.30
CA THR A 34 13.14 -7.94 0.06
C THR A 34 14.04 -7.59 1.24
N GLY A 35 13.50 -7.04 2.32
CA GLY A 35 14.24 -6.44 3.43
C GLY A 35 14.76 -5.02 3.13
N LYS A 36 14.55 -4.49 1.92
CA LYS A 36 14.96 -3.12 1.57
C LYS A 36 14.14 -2.10 2.35
N LYS A 37 14.84 -1.16 2.99
CA LYS A 37 14.27 -0.11 3.83
C LYS A 37 14.40 1.28 3.18
N ILE A 38 13.35 2.09 3.28
CA ILE A 38 13.27 3.41 2.67
C ILE A 38 12.63 4.38 3.68
N LEU A 39 13.41 5.38 4.11
CA LEU A 39 12.87 6.50 4.89
C LEU A 39 12.24 7.54 3.96
N VAL A 40 11.04 7.99 4.31
CA VAL A 40 10.22 8.89 3.50
C VAL A 40 9.67 10.04 4.32
N LEU A 41 9.31 11.14 3.65
CA LEU A 41 8.76 12.35 4.26
C LEU A 41 7.26 12.24 4.53
N GLU A 42 6.55 11.39 3.78
CA GLU A 42 5.13 11.12 3.96
C GLU A 42 4.88 10.45 5.31
N LYS A 43 3.78 10.81 5.99
CA LYS A 43 3.33 10.09 7.20
C LYS A 43 2.90 8.67 6.86
N ALA A 44 2.90 7.77 7.85
CA ALA A 44 2.46 6.40 7.63
C ALA A 44 1.03 6.33 7.07
N THR A 45 0.13 7.21 7.52
CA THR A 45 -1.26 7.29 7.04
C THR A 45 -1.36 7.65 5.55
N GLU A 46 -0.50 8.54 5.06
CA GLU A 46 -0.46 8.94 3.64
C GLU A 46 0.05 7.80 2.75
N VAL A 47 1.08 7.09 3.21
CA VAL A 47 1.60 5.90 2.54
C VAL A 47 0.52 4.81 2.48
N ILE A 48 -0.15 4.52 3.60
CA ILE A 48 -1.23 3.52 3.66
C ILE A 48 -2.38 3.90 2.72
N SER A 49 -2.79 5.17 2.71
CA SER A 49 -3.84 5.65 1.80
C SER A 49 -3.45 5.45 0.32
N SER A 50 -2.20 5.73 -0.02
CA SER A 50 -1.66 5.50 -1.37
C SER A 50 -1.68 4.03 -1.77
N ILE A 51 -1.32 3.13 -0.84
CA ILE A 51 -1.40 1.67 -1.05
C ILE A 51 -2.86 1.24 -1.27
N GLN A 52 -3.78 1.69 -0.41
CA GLN A 52 -5.20 1.35 -0.56
C GLN A 52 -5.79 1.86 -1.87
N SER A 53 -5.43 3.07 -2.29
CA SER A 53 -5.85 3.65 -3.58
C SER A 53 -5.34 2.79 -4.74
N TYR A 54 -4.08 2.36 -4.68
CA TYR A 54 -3.51 1.44 -5.65
C TYR A 54 -4.27 0.10 -5.67
N LEU A 55 -4.53 -0.53 -4.52
CA LEU A 55 -5.26 -1.80 -4.43
C LEU A 55 -6.69 -1.70 -5.00
N ARG A 56 -7.38 -0.58 -4.75
CA ARG A 56 -8.68 -0.30 -5.37
C ARG A 56 -8.56 -0.17 -6.89
N SER A 57 -7.54 0.53 -7.39
CA SER A 57 -7.34 0.74 -8.82
C SER A 57 -7.11 -0.55 -9.61
N ILE A 58 -6.51 -1.57 -8.99
CA ILE A 58 -6.26 -2.87 -9.62
C ILE A 58 -7.37 -3.90 -9.36
N GLY A 59 -8.49 -3.48 -8.77
CA GLY A 59 -9.69 -4.32 -8.62
C GLY A 59 -9.64 -5.39 -7.53
N VAL A 60 -8.61 -5.40 -6.67
CA VAL A 60 -8.47 -6.41 -5.59
C VAL A 60 -9.65 -6.36 -4.62
N TYR A 61 -10.16 -5.17 -4.30
CA TYR A 61 -11.33 -5.00 -3.43
C TYR A 61 -12.64 -5.60 -4.01
N ALA A 62 -12.80 -5.58 -5.33
CA ALA A 62 -14.02 -6.09 -5.97
C ALA A 62 -14.08 -7.64 -5.95
N ALA A 63 -12.92 -8.31 -5.87
CA ALA A 63 -12.86 -9.76 -5.77
C ALA A 63 -13.33 -10.28 -4.40
N THR A 64 -13.03 -9.56 -3.31
CA THR A 64 -13.42 -9.94 -1.94
C THR A 64 -14.90 -9.70 -1.65
N LEU A 65 -15.52 -8.68 -2.25
CA LEU A 65 -16.95 -8.38 -2.00
C LEU A 65 -17.91 -9.30 -2.77
N LYS A 66 -17.45 -9.96 -3.85
CA LYS A 66 -18.30 -10.88 -4.64
C LYS A 66 -18.44 -12.28 -4.03
N SER A 67 -17.58 -12.69 -3.08
CA SER A 67 -17.72 -14.00 -2.44
C SER A 67 -18.93 -14.10 -1.51
N ASP A 68 -19.41 -12.98 -0.94
CA ASP A 68 -20.52 -12.98 0.03
C ASP A 68 -21.92 -13.07 -0.60
N GLN A 69 -22.08 -12.89 -1.92
CA GLN A 69 -23.41 -12.84 -2.56
C GLN A 69 -23.77 -14.06 -3.41
N THR A 70 -22.93 -15.09 -3.48
CA THR A 70 -23.19 -16.23 -4.39
C THR A 70 -23.75 -17.48 -3.68
N GLU A 71 -23.81 -17.52 -2.34
CA GLU A 71 -24.34 -18.69 -1.61
C GLU A 71 -25.87 -18.66 -1.37
N GLY A 72 -26.57 -17.61 -1.81
CA GLY A 72 -27.97 -17.35 -1.46
C GLY A 72 -29.02 -17.56 -2.56
N THR A 73 -28.73 -18.28 -3.65
CA THR A 73 -29.77 -18.61 -4.65
C THR A 73 -29.55 -20.00 -5.23
N SER A 74 -29.96 -21.02 -4.47
CA SER A 74 -30.37 -22.30 -5.04
C SER A 74 -31.77 -22.57 -4.52
N ARG A 75 -32.75 -22.42 -5.42
CA ARG A 75 -34.13 -22.85 -5.26
C ARG A 75 -34.26 -24.24 -5.89
#